data_AF-A0A117IWS6-F1
#
_entry.id   AF-A0A117IWS6-F1
#
_cell.length_a   1.000
_cell.length_b   1.000
_cell.length_c   1.000
_cell.angle_alpha   90.00
_cell.angle_beta   90.00
_cell.angle_gamma   90.00
#
_symmetry.space_group_name_H-M   'P 1'
#
loop_
_entity.id
_entity.type
_entity.pdbx_description
1 polymer ?
#
loop_
_entity_poly.entity_id
_entity_poly.type
_entity_poly.pdbx_seq_one_letter_code
_entity_poly.pdbx_strand_id
1 'polypeptide(L)'
;MDSQEQYVRYRDDVKVLAAIGECVQAQVGRVAVRLPRAVAEAAVAAWERNEPDGLGEESREQYVLRDQAAELALIGLAVSERGRWEGESVVVGLDVASAGAAVRAVP
;
A
#
# COMPACT_ATOMS: atom_id res chain seq x y z
N MET A 1 -15.41 -14.86 -29.72
CA MET A 1 -14.12 -14.51 -29.11
C MET A 1 -13.95 -15.43 -27.92
N ASP A 2 -13.10 -16.43 -28.07
CA ASP A 2 -12.91 -17.48 -27.08
C ASP A 2 -12.36 -16.87 -25.78
N SER A 3 -12.74 -17.44 -24.63
CA SER A 3 -12.26 -16.97 -23.32
C SER A 3 -10.72 -17.00 -23.26
N GLN A 4 -10.08 -17.98 -23.91
CA GLN A 4 -8.61 -18.05 -24.01
C GLN A 4 -8.01 -16.84 -24.76
N GLU A 5 -8.60 -16.45 -25.89
CA GLU A 5 -8.15 -15.27 -26.66
C GLU A 5 -8.25 -13.98 -25.83
N GLN A 6 -9.30 -13.86 -25.01
CA GLN A 6 -9.48 -12.72 -24.10
C GLN A 6 -8.38 -12.66 -23.04
N TYR A 7 -8.04 -13.79 -22.41
CA TYR A 7 -6.97 -13.84 -21.41
C TYR A 7 -5.58 -13.62 -22.00
N VAL A 8 -5.34 -13.97 -23.27
CA VAL A 8 -4.10 -13.59 -23.96
C VAL A 8 -4.00 -12.07 -24.09
N ARG A 9 -5.07 -11.41 -24.55
CA ARG A 9 -5.11 -9.95 -24.63
C ARG A 9 -4.92 -9.28 -23.26
N TYR A 10 -5.59 -9.77 -22.22
CA TYR A 10 -5.42 -9.22 -20.86
C TYR A 10 -3.99 -9.36 -20.32
N ARG A 11 -3.27 -10.42 -20.68
CA ARG A 11 -1.85 -10.54 -20.33
C ARG A 11 -1.00 -9.48 -21.01
N ASP A 12 -1.30 -9.13 -22.26
CA ASP A 12 -0.60 -8.06 -22.96
C ASP A 12 -0.97 -6.68 -22.39
N ASP A 13 -2.24 -6.46 -22.05
CA ASP A 13 -2.71 -5.23 -21.38
C ASP A 13 -1.96 -5.00 -20.05
N VAL A 14 -1.73 -6.06 -19.26
CA VAL A 14 -0.95 -5.99 -18.00
C VAL A 14 0.49 -5.54 -18.24
N LYS A 15 1.13 -5.93 -19.35
CA LYS A 15 2.48 -5.46 -19.69
C LYS A 15 2.49 -3.97 -19.99
N VAL A 16 1.49 -3.46 -20.70
CA VAL A 16 1.34 -2.03 -20.97
C VAL A 16 1.13 -1.26 -19.67
N LEU A 17 0.29 -1.77 -18.75
CA LEU A 17 0.11 -1.18 -17.44
C LEU A 17 1.41 -1.14 -16.63
N ALA A 18 2.22 -2.20 -16.68
CA ALA A 18 3.52 -2.25 -16.01
C ALA A 18 4.49 -1.18 -16.56
N ALA A 19 4.55 -1.02 -17.89
CA ALA A 19 5.38 0.02 -18.52
C ALA A 19 4.94 1.45 -18.12
N ILE A 20 3.62 1.69 -18.03
CA ILE A 20 3.10 2.95 -17.48
C ILE A 20 3.55 3.13 -16.03
N GLY A 21 3.50 2.06 -15.22
CA GLY A 21 3.95 2.05 -13.83
C GLY A 21 5.42 2.48 -13.68
N GLU A 22 6.32 1.95 -14.52
CA GLU A 22 7.73 2.35 -14.54
C GLU A 22 7.90 3.85 -14.85
N CYS A 23 7.20 4.35 -15.88
CA CYS A 23 7.21 5.77 -16.21
C CYS A 23 6.70 6.64 -15.06
N VAL A 24 5.62 6.22 -14.39
CA VAL A 24 5.04 6.93 -13.26
C VAL A 24 6.03 6.94 -12.09
N GLN A 25 6.59 5.80 -11.71
CA GLN A 25 7.52 5.66 -10.59
C GLN A 25 8.78 6.51 -10.75
N ALA A 26 9.28 6.69 -11.98
CA ALA A 26 10.42 7.55 -12.25
C ALA A 26 10.14 9.07 -12.07
N GLN A 27 8.87 9.48 -12.10
CA GLN A 27 8.47 10.89 -12.10
C GLN A 27 7.81 11.34 -10.80
N VAL A 28 7.06 10.46 -10.15
CA VAL A 28 6.36 10.79 -8.91
C VAL A 28 7.29 10.67 -7.71
N GLY A 29 7.37 11.75 -6.94
CA GLY A 29 7.85 11.69 -5.56
C GLY A 29 6.76 11.19 -4.62
N ARG A 30 6.82 11.64 -3.38
CA ARG A 30 5.81 11.32 -2.38
C ARG A 30 4.59 12.23 -2.53
N VAL A 31 3.41 11.65 -2.37
CA VAL A 31 2.13 12.37 -2.28
C VAL A 31 1.94 12.81 -0.83
N ALA A 32 1.77 14.11 -0.62
CA ALA A 32 1.43 14.64 0.70
C ALA A 32 -0.03 14.33 1.04
N VAL A 33 -0.25 13.61 2.13
CA VAL A 33 -1.59 13.26 2.64
C VAL A 33 -1.75 13.78 4.06
N ARG A 34 -3.00 14.09 4.42
CA ARG A 34 -3.38 14.44 5.79
C ARG A 34 -4.25 13.33 6.37
N LEU A 35 -3.79 12.76 7.49
CA LEU A 35 -4.49 11.71 8.22
C LEU A 35 -5.01 12.26 9.54
N PRO A 36 -6.18 11.81 10.03
CA PRO A 36 -6.56 12.01 11.42
C PRO A 36 -5.50 11.41 12.35
N ARG A 37 -5.22 12.09 13.48
CA ARG A 37 -4.21 11.68 14.45
C ARG A 37 -4.37 10.21 14.86
N ALA A 38 -5.58 9.82 15.26
CA ALA A 38 -5.87 8.46 15.71
C ALA A 38 -5.58 7.39 14.63
N VAL A 39 -5.80 7.70 13.35
CA VAL A 39 -5.51 6.79 12.24
C VAL A 39 -4.00 6.66 12.03
N ALA A 40 -3.27 7.77 12.12
CA ALA A 40 -1.81 7.77 12.02
C ALA A 40 -1.17 6.99 13.19
N GLU A 41 -1.67 7.18 14.42
CA GLU A 41 -1.23 6.43 15.60
C GLU A 41 -1.48 4.93 15.45
N ALA A 42 -2.63 4.52 14.91
CA ALA A 42 -2.91 3.11 14.63
C ALA A 42 -1.94 2.51 13.60
N ALA A 43 -1.58 3.26 12.56
CA ALA A 43 -0.58 2.81 11.58
C ALA A 43 0.81 2.67 12.22
N VAL A 44 1.24 3.64 13.04
CA VAL A 44 2.52 3.55 13.78
C VAL A 44 2.52 2.35 14.72
N ALA A 45 1.42 2.12 15.45
CA ALA A 45 1.29 0.94 16.31
C ALA A 45 1.35 -0.38 15.52
N ALA A 46 0.92 -0.39 14.25
CA ALA A 46 1.07 -1.55 13.39
C ALA A 46 2.53 -1.81 12.99
N TRP A 47 3.31 -0.75 12.74
CA TRP A 47 4.75 -0.85 12.47
C TRP A 47 5.56 -1.31 13.69
N GLU A 48 5.23 -0.79 14.88
CA GLU A 48 5.98 -1.06 16.11
C GLU A 48 5.64 -2.42 16.74
N ARG A 49 4.61 -3.11 16.25
CA ARG A 49 4.20 -4.41 16.78
C ARG A 49 5.24 -5.47 16.46
N ASN A 50 5.66 -6.19 17.50
CA ASN A 50 6.43 -7.41 17.34
C ASN A 50 5.50 -8.58 17.04
N GLU A 51 5.69 -9.24 15.89
CA GLU A 51 4.96 -10.45 15.52
C GLU A 51 5.86 -11.68 15.64
N PRO A 52 5.32 -12.84 16.05
CA PRO A 52 6.09 -14.07 16.11
C PRO A 52 6.48 -14.52 14.69
N ASP A 53 7.71 -15.01 14.55
CA ASP A 53 8.17 -15.65 13.31
C ASP A 53 7.38 -16.94 13.02
N GLY A 54 7.30 -17.29 11.73
CA GLY A 54 6.81 -18.60 11.31
C GLY A 54 5.31 -18.67 11.08
N LEU A 55 4.81 -17.87 10.14
CA LEU A 55 3.52 -18.15 9.51
C LEU A 55 3.69 -19.45 8.72
N GLY A 56 2.90 -20.48 9.04
CA GLY A 56 2.90 -21.75 8.32
C GLY A 56 2.41 -21.59 6.88
N GLU A 57 1.82 -22.64 6.30
CA GLU A 57 1.19 -22.51 4.98
C GLU A 57 0.02 -21.52 5.03
N GLU A 58 0.04 -20.52 4.15
CA GLU A 58 -1.01 -19.51 4.00
C GLU A 58 -1.93 -19.86 2.82
N SER A 59 -3.23 -19.67 3.01
CA SER A 59 -4.18 -19.57 1.89
C SER A 59 -3.96 -18.27 1.12
N ARG A 60 -4.54 -18.17 -0.08
CA ARG A 60 -4.50 -16.94 -0.87
C ARG A 60 -5.16 -15.76 -0.14
N GLU A 61 -6.26 -16.00 0.54
CA GLU A 61 -6.97 -14.97 1.32
C GLU A 61 -6.13 -14.50 2.51
N GLN A 62 -5.45 -15.43 3.21
CA GLN A 62 -4.55 -15.09 4.31
C GLN A 62 -3.36 -14.26 3.82
N TYR A 63 -2.78 -14.63 2.68
CA TYR A 63 -1.72 -13.84 2.05
C TYR A 63 -2.18 -12.41 1.75
N VAL A 64 -3.37 -12.23 1.17
CA VAL A 64 -3.92 -10.89 0.87
C VAL A 64 -4.12 -10.06 2.15
N LEU A 65 -4.62 -10.67 3.23
CA LEU A 65 -4.77 -9.98 4.52
C LEU A 65 -3.42 -9.55 5.09
N ARG A 66 -2.41 -10.43 5.02
CA ARG A 66 -1.06 -10.11 5.47
C ARG A 66 -0.43 -9.01 4.64
N ASP A 67 -0.61 -9.05 3.32
CA ASP A 67 -0.13 -8.01 2.40
C ASP A 67 -0.73 -6.64 2.75
N GLN A 68 -2.04 -6.58 3.01
CA GLN A 68 -2.70 -5.35 3.45
C GLN A 68 -2.20 -4.87 4.83
N ALA A 69 -1.96 -5.80 5.77
CA ALA A 69 -1.39 -5.46 7.07
C ALA A 69 0.05 -4.92 6.96
N ALA A 70 0.84 -5.46 6.03
CA ALA A 70 2.18 -4.97 5.73
C ALA A 70 2.14 -3.55 5.15
N GLU A 71 1.22 -3.25 4.22
CA GLU A 71 1.04 -1.89 3.70
C GLU A 71 0.67 -0.89 4.81
N LEU A 72 -0.19 -1.27 5.76
CA LEU A 72 -0.50 -0.44 6.93
C LEU A 72 0.75 -0.17 7.78
N ALA A 73 1.57 -1.19 8.04
CA ALA A 73 2.81 -1.05 8.79
C ALA A 73 3.82 -0.15 8.05
N LEU A 74 3.95 -0.26 6.73
CA LEU A 74 4.82 0.62 5.94
C LEU A 74 4.35 2.08 5.95
N ILE A 75 3.03 2.33 5.95
CA ILE A 75 2.47 3.66 6.19
C ILE A 75 2.82 4.14 7.61
N GLY A 76 2.74 3.25 8.60
CA GLY A 76 3.16 3.51 9.98
C GLY A 76 4.61 3.97 10.09
N LEU A 77 5.53 3.27 9.41
CA LEU A 77 6.94 3.67 9.30
C LEU A 77 7.09 5.06 8.66
N ALA A 78 6.38 5.32 7.56
CA ALA A 78 6.43 6.63 6.91
C ALA A 78 5.96 7.76 7.84
N VAL A 79 4.92 7.50 8.65
CA VAL A 79 4.42 8.44 9.65
C VAL A 79 5.43 8.64 10.78
N SER A 80 6.06 7.58 11.29
CA SER A 80 7.03 7.69 12.39
C SER A 80 8.30 8.44 11.97
N GLU A 81 8.79 8.23 10.75
CA GLU A 81 10.00 8.88 10.25
C GLU A 81 9.77 10.30 9.74
N ARG A 82 8.62 10.57 9.11
CA ARG A 82 8.41 11.79 8.30
C ARG A 82 7.11 12.53 8.60
N GLY A 83 6.28 12.02 9.52
CA GLY A 83 5.01 12.64 9.87
C GLY A 83 5.19 13.96 10.60
N ARG A 84 4.51 15.00 10.11
CA ARG A 84 4.39 16.29 10.80
C ARG A 84 3.05 16.33 11.54
N TRP A 85 3.11 16.23 12.86
CA TRP A 85 1.94 16.21 13.75
C TRP A 85 1.42 17.63 13.98
N GLU A 86 0.17 17.87 13.59
CA GLU A 86 -0.52 19.17 13.60
C GLU A 86 -1.87 18.99 14.35
N GLY A 87 -1.84 19.09 15.68
CA GLY A 87 -3.02 18.88 16.53
C GLY A 87 -3.64 17.50 16.33
N GLU A 88 -4.90 17.48 15.87
CA GLU A 88 -5.68 16.27 15.58
C GLU A 88 -5.40 15.65 14.19
N SER A 89 -4.33 16.09 13.51
CA SER A 89 -3.96 15.57 12.20
C SER A 89 -2.47 15.36 12.06
N VAL A 90 -2.09 14.52 11.08
CA VAL A 90 -0.70 14.31 10.68
C VAL A 90 -0.59 14.50 9.18
N VAL A 91 0.38 15.30 8.76
CA VAL A 91 0.75 15.43 7.34
C VAL A 91 1.98 14.57 7.09
N VAL A 92 1.89 13.64 6.14
CA VAL A 92 2.99 12.74 5.78
C VAL A 92 3.09 12.61 4.27
N GLY A 93 4.31 12.50 3.75
CA GLY A 93 4.54 12.13 2.35
C GLY A 93 4.55 10.61 2.22
N LEU A 94 3.57 10.05 1.50
CA LEU A 94 3.52 8.63 1.15
C LEU A 94 4.02 8.40 -0.28
N ASP A 95 4.74 7.31 -0.50
CA ASP A 95 5.05 6.87 -1.87
C ASP A 95 3.73 6.54 -2.59
N VAL A 96 3.69 6.78 -3.91
CA VAL A 96 2.44 6.63 -4.70
C VAL A 96 1.84 5.23 -4.58
N ALA A 97 2.69 4.21 -4.43
CA ALA A 97 2.27 2.82 -4.26
C ALA A 97 1.47 2.62 -2.97
N SER A 98 1.99 3.05 -1.82
CA SER A 98 1.31 2.94 -0.52
C SER A 98 0.06 3.82 -0.45
N ALA A 99 0.09 5.03 -1.04
CA ALA A 99 -1.10 5.85 -1.17
C ALA A 99 -2.19 5.15 -2.01
N GLY A 100 -1.79 4.55 -3.14
CA GLY A 100 -2.69 3.78 -3.99
C GLY A 100 -3.21 2.49 -3.33
N ALA A 101 -2.38 1.82 -2.52
CA ALA A 101 -2.78 0.64 -1.75
C ALA A 101 -3.86 0.99 -0.72
N ALA A 102 -3.65 2.07 0.05
CA ALA A 102 -4.65 2.58 0.99
C ALA A 102 -5.98 2.95 0.29
N VAL A 103 -5.92 3.59 -0.88
CA VAL A 103 -7.13 3.91 -1.67
C VAL A 103 -7.86 2.64 -2.15
N ARG A 104 -7.13 1.62 -2.60
CA ARG A 104 -7.73 0.34 -3.04
C ARG A 104 -8.31 -0.50 -1.90
N ALA A 105 -7.92 -0.24 -0.65
CA ALA A 105 -8.46 -0.92 0.52
C ALA A 105 -9.83 -0.35 0.96
N VAL A 106 -10.29 0.75 0.37
CA VAL A 106 -11.64 1.29 0.60
C VAL A 106 -12.68 0.33 0.00
N PRO A 107 -13.75 -0.04 0.74
CA PRO A 107 -14.80 -0.93 0.27
C PRO A 107 -15.69 -0.33 -0.82
#